data_AF-A0A563F1N6-F1
#
_entry.id   AF-A0A563F1N6-F1
#
_cell.length_a   1.000
_cell.length_b   1.000
_cell.length_c   1.000
_cell.angle_alpha   90.00
_cell.angle_beta   90.00
_cell.angle_gamma   90.00
#
_symmetry.space_group_name_H-M   'P 1'
#
loop_
_entity.id
_entity.type
_entity.pdbx_description
1 polymer ?
#
loop_
_entity_poly.entity_id
_entity_poly.type
_entity_poly.pdbx_seq_one_letter_code
_entity_poly.pdbx_strand_id
1 'polypeptide(L)'
;MSDDLVPFLGHWVMDPSRSAYSGGVPPRSGHYDLRLDGDRLVVSIEGILGSGDPIRTGYALDLNGDTPMTVGRVDRVRTVIEPRRFCTIAYVGPTPVARAWRILGNLNEMTIIQSASDGQGVWRDDVSVYLRQY
;
A
#
# COMPACT_ATOMS: atom_id res chain seq x y z
N MET A 1 18.04 -8.74 5.35
CA MET A 1 16.72 -8.94 4.71
C MET A 1 15.73 -9.30 5.81
N SER A 2 14.61 -8.58 5.95
CA SER A 2 13.67 -8.84 7.05
C SER A 2 12.75 -10.00 6.68
N ASP A 3 12.92 -11.14 7.35
CA ASP A 3 12.04 -12.31 7.22
C ASP A 3 10.57 -11.98 7.48
N ASP A 4 10.29 -10.87 8.17
CA ASP A 4 8.95 -10.36 8.43
C ASP A 4 8.20 -9.93 7.16
N LEU A 5 8.90 -9.67 6.03
CA LEU A 5 8.26 -9.36 4.75
C LEU A 5 7.83 -10.61 3.96
N VAL A 6 8.43 -11.77 4.21
CA VAL A 6 8.14 -13.00 3.44
C VAL A 6 6.64 -13.33 3.41
N PRO A 7 5.89 -13.23 4.52
CA PRO A 7 4.45 -13.50 4.53
C PRO A 7 3.60 -12.52 3.72
N PHE A 8 4.17 -11.41 3.23
CA PHE A 8 3.48 -10.45 2.36
C PHE A 8 3.70 -10.74 0.87
N LEU A 9 4.73 -11.50 0.50
CA LEU A 9 5.09 -11.71 -0.90
C LEU A 9 4.04 -12.58 -1.61
N GLY A 10 3.76 -12.27 -2.87
CA GLY A 10 2.78 -12.98 -3.70
C GLY A 10 1.70 -12.07 -4.28
N HIS A 11 0.69 -12.71 -4.87
CA HIS A 11 -0.47 -12.04 -5.47
C HIS A 11 -1.63 -11.96 -4.47
N TRP A 12 -2.19 -10.77 -4.35
CA TRP A 12 -3.31 -10.48 -3.47
C TRP A 12 -4.46 -9.87 -4.26
N VAL A 13 -5.67 -10.40 -4.08
CA VAL A 13 -6.89 -9.92 -4.74
C VAL A 13 -7.78 -9.27 -3.70
N MET A 14 -8.19 -8.05 -3.98
CA MET A 14 -9.05 -7.26 -3.11
C MET A 14 -10.45 -7.89 -3.01
N ASP A 15 -11.02 -7.87 -1.81
CA ASP A 15 -12.43 -8.12 -1.57
C ASP A 15 -13.16 -6.77 -1.40
N PRO A 16 -13.88 -6.28 -2.44
CA PRO A 16 -14.57 -5.00 -2.37
C PRO A 16 -15.68 -4.99 -1.30
N SER A 17 -16.28 -6.15 -0.99
CA SER A 17 -17.39 -6.23 -0.03
C SER A 17 -16.95 -6.01 1.42
N ARG A 18 -15.65 -6.15 1.68
CA ARG A 18 -15.02 -5.94 2.99
C ARG A 18 -14.18 -4.67 3.06
N SER A 19 -14.13 -3.90 1.98
CA SER A 19 -13.36 -2.67 1.87
C SER A 19 -14.24 -1.45 2.16
N ALA A 20 -13.72 -0.49 2.92
CA ALA A 20 -14.47 0.66 3.40
C ALA A 20 -13.60 1.91 3.37
N TYR A 21 -14.05 2.94 2.65
CA TYR A 21 -13.32 4.17 2.44
C TYR A 21 -14.01 5.28 3.20
N SER A 22 -13.26 6.04 4.00
CA SER A 22 -13.79 7.24 4.66
C SER A 22 -13.81 8.45 3.72
N GLY A 23 -13.05 8.37 2.62
CA GLY A 23 -13.11 9.29 1.49
C GLY A 23 -13.51 8.59 0.18
N GLY A 24 -14.71 8.89 -0.33
CA GLY A 24 -15.14 8.43 -1.65
C GLY A 24 -15.69 6.99 -1.68
N VAL A 25 -15.54 6.33 -2.83
CA VAL A 25 -16.07 4.98 -3.08
C VAL A 25 -14.89 4.01 -3.16
N PRO A 26 -14.92 2.88 -2.42
CA PRO A 26 -13.89 1.85 -2.54
C PRO A 26 -13.69 1.38 -3.99
N PRO A 27 -12.48 0.95 -4.37
CA PRO A 27 -12.25 0.35 -5.68
C PRO A 27 -13.19 -0.83 -5.92
N ARG A 28 -13.58 -1.03 -7.17
CA ARG A 28 -14.43 -2.15 -7.60
C ARG A 28 -13.65 -3.45 -7.71
N SER A 29 -12.35 -3.35 -7.95
CA SER A 29 -11.39 -4.45 -7.93
C SER A 29 -9.99 -3.92 -7.67
N GLY A 30 -9.11 -4.79 -7.20
CA GLY A 30 -7.72 -4.46 -6.93
C GLY A 30 -6.89 -5.73 -6.88
N HIS A 31 -5.73 -5.70 -7.49
CA HIS A 31 -4.71 -6.72 -7.45
C HIS A 31 -3.44 -6.06 -6.94
N TYR A 32 -2.77 -6.74 -6.03
CA TYR A 32 -1.62 -6.22 -5.34
C TYR A 32 -0.54 -7.30 -5.31
N ASP A 33 0.52 -7.07 -6.08
CA ASP A 33 1.63 -8.00 -6.21
C ASP A 33 2.85 -7.46 -5.47
N LEU A 34 3.41 -8.31 -4.61
CA LEU A 34 4.60 -8.02 -3.82
C LEU A 34 5.68 -9.05 -4.11
N ARG A 35 6.86 -8.56 -4.51
CA ARG A 35 8.06 -9.40 -4.66
C ARG A 35 9.30 -8.69 -4.14
N LEU A 36 10.31 -9.47 -3.79
CA LEU A 36 11.64 -8.94 -3.49
C LEU A 36 12.52 -8.92 -4.74
N ASP A 37 13.40 -7.93 -4.79
CA ASP A 37 14.43 -7.76 -5.81
C ASP A 37 15.71 -7.27 -5.10
N GLY A 38 16.50 -8.23 -4.60
CA GLY A 38 17.57 -7.94 -3.66
C GLY A 38 17.03 -7.27 -2.39
N ASP A 39 17.54 -6.08 -2.08
CA ASP A 39 17.11 -5.27 -0.92
C ASP A 39 15.94 -4.32 -1.23
N ARG A 40 15.20 -4.58 -2.32
CA ARG A 40 14.04 -3.77 -2.71
C ARG A 40 12.75 -4.57 -2.64
N LEU A 41 11.70 -3.93 -2.14
CA LEU A 41 10.33 -4.40 -2.28
C LEU A 41 9.73 -3.82 -3.56
N VAL A 42 9.42 -4.68 -4.52
CA VAL A 42 8.72 -4.29 -5.75
C VAL A 42 7.23 -4.51 -5.55
N VAL A 43 6.47 -3.45 -5.82
CA VAL A 43 5.03 -3.38 -5.69
C VAL A 43 4.43 -3.17 -7.08
N SER A 44 3.45 -3.99 -7.46
CA SER A 44 2.57 -3.73 -8.60
C SER A 44 1.14 -3.69 -8.12
N ILE A 45 0.37 -2.72 -8.63
CA ILE A 45 -1.04 -2.52 -8.29
C ILE A 45 -1.80 -2.35 -9.59
N GLU A 46 -2.86 -3.11 -9.76
CA GLU A 46 -3.79 -2.96 -10.87
C GLU A 46 -5.23 -3.13 -10.39
N GLY A 47 -6.20 -2.55 -11.07
CA GLY A 47 -7.60 -2.68 -10.68
C GLY A 47 -8.51 -1.66 -11.33
N ILE A 48 -9.71 -1.55 -10.78
CA ILE A 48 -10.74 -0.61 -11.22
C ILE A 48 -11.15 0.24 -10.02
N LEU A 49 -10.98 1.55 -10.13
CA LEU A 49 -11.35 2.50 -9.08
C LEU A 49 -12.86 2.57 -8.88
N GLY A 50 -13.32 3.19 -7.79
CA GLY A 50 -14.75 3.41 -7.54
C GLY A 50 -15.45 4.15 -8.69
N SER A 51 -14.73 5.08 -9.34
CA SER A 51 -15.18 5.81 -10.54
C SER A 51 -15.44 4.90 -11.75
N GLY A 52 -14.83 3.72 -11.78
CA GLY A 52 -14.83 2.82 -12.94
C GLY A 52 -13.57 2.92 -13.80
N ASP A 53 -12.68 3.86 -13.51
CA ASP A 53 -11.44 4.02 -14.28
C ASP A 53 -10.44 2.91 -13.94
N PRO A 54 -9.72 2.36 -14.94
CA PRO A 54 -8.65 1.41 -14.69
C PRO A 54 -7.45 2.12 -14.05
N ILE A 55 -6.81 1.43 -13.12
CA ILE A 55 -5.53 1.85 -12.53
C ILE A 55 -4.50 0.77 -12.77
N ARG A 56 -3.28 1.19 -13.12
CA ARG A 56 -2.09 0.34 -13.12
C ARG A 56 -0.90 1.18 -12.68
N THR A 57 -0.23 0.78 -11.61
CA THR A 57 0.95 1.46 -11.09
C THR A 57 1.92 0.46 -10.49
N GLY A 58 3.20 0.80 -10.51
CA GLY A 58 4.23 -0.01 -9.89
C GLY A 58 5.41 0.84 -9.45
N TYR A 59 6.05 0.41 -8.37
CA TYR A 59 7.20 1.10 -7.79
C TYR A 59 8.07 0.11 -7.01
N ALA A 60 9.35 0.46 -6.84
CA ALA A 60 10.30 -0.32 -6.06
C ALA A 60 10.76 0.53 -4.87
N LEU A 61 10.71 -0.06 -3.67
CA LEU A 61 11.06 0.60 -2.42
C LEU A 61 12.32 -0.02 -1.83
N ASP A 62 13.30 0.82 -1.53
CA ASP A 62 14.46 0.46 -0.72
C ASP A 62 14.02 0.07 0.70
N LEU A 63 14.56 -1.04 1.20
CA LEU A 63 14.28 -1.56 2.54
C LEU A 63 15.32 -1.10 3.58
N ASN A 64 16.44 -0.54 3.14
CA ASN A 64 17.53 -0.08 3.99
C ASN A 64 17.52 1.45 4.20
N GLY A 65 16.56 2.17 3.60
CA GLY A 65 16.47 3.61 3.71
C GLY A 65 15.27 4.22 3.02
N ASP A 66 15.36 5.52 2.76
CA ASP A 66 14.34 6.24 2.02
C ASP A 66 14.51 6.01 0.53
N THR A 67 13.40 5.76 -0.15
CA THR A 67 13.34 5.67 -1.62
C THR A 67 13.00 7.05 -2.19
N PRO A 68 13.87 7.67 -3.00
CA PRO A 68 13.53 8.90 -3.71
C PRO A 68 12.38 8.63 -4.70
N MET A 69 11.40 9.52 -4.73
CA MET A 69 10.27 9.45 -5.65
C MET A 69 10.38 10.56 -6.70
N THR A 70 10.10 10.22 -7.96
CA THR A 70 10.12 11.17 -9.09
C THR A 70 8.71 11.47 -9.61
N VAL A 71 7.68 10.93 -8.98
CA VAL A 71 6.29 10.98 -9.45
C VAL A 71 5.43 11.82 -8.51
N GLY A 72 4.76 12.83 -9.08
CA GLY A 72 3.84 13.70 -8.35
C GLY A 72 4.56 14.71 -7.46
N ARG A 73 3.97 15.00 -6.29
CA ARG A 73 4.53 15.93 -5.30
C ARG A 73 5.31 15.25 -4.18
N VAL A 74 5.46 13.92 -4.22
CA VAL A 74 6.14 13.14 -3.18
C VAL A 74 7.64 13.13 -3.46
N ASP A 75 8.46 13.49 -2.48
CA ASP A 75 9.92 13.54 -2.62
C ASP A 75 10.55 12.17 -2.32
N ARG A 76 10.01 11.46 -1.32
CA ARG A 76 10.53 10.17 -0.87
C ARG A 76 9.48 9.32 -0.16
N VAL A 77 9.72 8.02 -0.15
CA VAL A 77 8.96 7.03 0.63
C VAL A 77 9.88 6.30 1.57
N ARG A 78 9.49 6.19 2.84
CA ARG A 78 10.15 5.34 3.84
C ARG A 78 9.37 4.05 4.03
N THR A 79 10.05 2.92 4.09
CA THR A 79 9.48 1.63 4.48
C THR A 79 9.85 1.32 5.93
N VAL A 80 8.85 1.01 6.76
CA VAL A 80 9.03 0.55 8.15
C VAL A 80 8.43 -0.85 8.25
N ILE A 81 9.24 -1.83 8.66
CA ILE A 81 8.84 -3.23 8.74
C ILE A 81 8.77 -3.64 10.20
N GLU A 82 7.69 -4.31 10.57
CA GLU A 82 7.47 -4.87 11.89
C GLU A 82 6.91 -6.30 11.75
N PRO A 83 6.93 -7.11 12.82
CA PRO A 83 6.31 -8.42 12.78
C PRO A 83 4.84 -8.32 12.35
N ARG A 84 4.50 -9.01 11.26
CA ARG A 84 3.15 -9.10 10.69
C ARG A 84 2.54 -7.79 10.17
N ARG A 85 3.31 -6.71 10.06
CA ARG A 85 2.85 -5.47 9.42
C ARG A 85 4.01 -4.65 8.86
N PHE A 86 3.78 -3.96 7.76
CA PHE A 86 4.74 -2.95 7.29
C PHE A 86 4.01 -1.69 6.85
N CYS A 87 4.70 -0.56 6.93
CA CYS A 87 4.18 0.75 6.56
C CYS A 87 5.06 1.37 5.49
N THR A 88 4.42 2.03 4.51
CA THR A 88 5.09 2.98 3.63
C THR A 88 4.62 4.38 3.97
N ILE A 89 5.54 5.31 4.22
CA ILE A 89 5.23 6.71 4.53
C ILE A 89 5.77 7.59 3.42
N ALA A 90 4.89 8.33 2.75
CA ALA A 90 5.26 9.30 1.71
C ALA A 90 5.48 10.68 2.33
N TYR A 91 6.54 11.37 1.89
CA TYR A 91 6.94 12.67 2.42
C TYR A 91 7.01 13.75 1.34
N VAL A 92 6.74 14.98 1.77
CA VAL A 92 7.08 16.24 1.09
C VAL A 92 7.95 17.05 2.05
N GLY A 93 9.24 17.15 1.73
CA GLY A 93 10.29 17.62 2.62
C GLY A 93 10.31 16.83 3.95
N PRO A 94 10.18 17.52 5.09
CA PRO A 94 10.11 16.86 6.39
C PRO A 94 8.71 16.31 6.73
N THR A 95 7.67 16.69 5.97
CA THR A 95 6.28 16.46 6.35
C THR A 95 5.74 15.15 5.75
N PRO A 96 5.20 14.22 6.56
CA PRO A 96 4.48 13.06 6.04
C PRO A 96 3.15 13.50 5.45
N VAL A 97 2.86 13.09 4.21
CA VAL A 97 1.63 13.46 3.49
C VAL A 97 0.68 12.29 3.27
N ALA A 98 1.20 11.07 3.30
CA ALA A 98 0.40 9.86 3.26
C ALA A 98 1.14 8.70 3.94
N ARG A 99 0.40 7.73 4.42
CA ARG A 99 0.92 6.46 4.93
C ARG A 99 0.03 5.31 4.47
N ALA A 100 0.61 4.14 4.31
CA ALA A 100 -0.16 2.94 4.01
C ALA A 100 0.40 1.76 4.81
N TRP A 101 -0.39 1.29 5.78
CA TRP A 101 -0.11 0.08 6.53
C TRP A 101 -0.62 -1.14 5.79
N ARG A 102 0.19 -2.18 5.67
CA ARG A 102 -0.21 -3.53 5.29
C ARG A 102 -0.13 -4.38 6.54
N ILE A 103 -1.22 -5.03 6.92
CA ILE A 103 -1.35 -5.76 8.18
C ILE A 103 -1.86 -7.17 7.86
N LEU A 104 -1.14 -8.20 8.31
CA LEU A 104 -1.57 -9.58 8.11
C LEU A 104 -2.54 -10.03 9.19
N GLY A 105 -3.75 -10.35 8.77
CA GLY A 105 -4.77 -11.01 9.58
C GLY A 105 -4.51 -12.50 9.67
N ASN A 106 -5.47 -13.32 9.24
CA ASN A 106 -5.23 -14.75 9.04
C ASN A 106 -4.17 -14.97 7.93
N LEU A 107 -3.59 -16.18 7.81
CA LEU A 107 -2.46 -16.45 6.89
C LEU A 107 -2.68 -16.02 5.42
N ASN A 108 -3.95 -15.87 5.01
CA ASN A 108 -4.34 -15.53 3.64
C ASN A 108 -5.05 -14.18 3.52
N GLU A 109 -4.96 -13.32 4.52
CA GLU A 109 -5.62 -12.02 4.54
C GLU A 109 -4.65 -10.89 4.86
N MET A 110 -4.70 -9.85 4.04
CA MET A 110 -3.96 -8.62 4.23
C MET A 110 -4.93 -7.43 4.21
N THR A 111 -4.92 -6.65 5.28
CA THR A 111 -5.64 -5.37 5.33
C THR A 111 -4.66 -4.25 5.01
N ILE A 112 -5.02 -3.42 4.03
CA ILE A 112 -4.31 -2.17 3.73
C ILE A 112 -5.11 -1.01 4.30
N ILE A 113 -4.49 -0.22 5.18
CA ILE A 113 -5.05 1.03 5.68
C ILE A 113 -4.22 2.16 5.09
N GLN A 114 -4.78 2.87 4.13
CA GLN A 114 -4.17 4.05 3.54
C GLN A 114 -4.71 5.30 4.25
N SER A 115 -3.81 6.09 4.86
CA SER A 115 -4.16 7.37 5.44
C SER A 115 -3.54 8.52 4.65
N ALA A 116 -4.31 9.56 4.37
CA ALA A 116 -3.82 10.83 3.83
C ALA A 116 -4.68 11.99 4.36
N SER A 117 -4.12 13.19 4.39
CA SER A 117 -4.92 14.39 4.70
C SER A 117 -5.82 14.74 3.51
N ASP A 118 -7.09 15.05 3.78
CA ASP A 118 -7.98 15.65 2.78
C ASP A 118 -7.62 17.13 2.50
N GLY A 119 -8.37 17.77 1.60
CA GLY A 119 -8.16 19.18 1.24
C GLY A 119 -8.36 20.18 2.39
N GLN A 120 -8.83 19.73 3.55
CA GLN A 120 -8.96 20.52 4.78
C GLN A 120 -7.90 20.17 5.83
N GLY A 121 -6.97 19.27 5.51
CA GLY A 121 -5.91 18.82 6.42
C GLY A 121 -6.34 17.71 7.38
N VAL A 122 -7.56 17.18 7.25
CA VAL A 122 -8.06 16.10 8.12
C VAL A 122 -7.57 14.76 7.58
N TRP A 123 -6.90 13.98 8.43
CA TRP A 123 -6.45 12.64 8.07
C TRP A 123 -7.63 11.68 7.97
N ARG A 124 -7.75 11.01 6.83
CA ARG A 124 -8.78 10.02 6.54
C ARG A 124 -8.13 8.68 6.27
N ASP A 125 -8.81 7.62 6.69
CA ASP A 125 -8.39 6.25 6.51
C ASP A 125 -9.27 5.54 5.48
N ASP A 126 -8.64 4.98 4.46
CA ASP A 126 -9.28 4.11 3.49
C ASP A 126 -8.78 2.69 3.72
N VAL A 127 -9.72 1.77 3.90
CA VAL A 127 -9.46 0.38 4.25
C VAL A 127 -9.77 -0.50 3.06
N SER A 128 -8.76 -1.26 2.60
CA SER A 128 -8.90 -2.30 1.60
C SER A 128 -8.54 -3.65 2.20
N VAL A 129 -9.38 -4.65 1.98
CA VAL A 129 -9.09 -6.03 2.41
C VAL A 129 -8.70 -6.85 1.19
N TYR A 130 -7.61 -7.60 1.30
CA TYR A 130 -7.11 -8.47 0.25
C TYR A 130 -6.98 -9.91 0.73
N LEU A 131 -7.24 -10.83 -0.18
CA LEU A 131 -7.10 -12.26 -0.01
C LEU A 131 -5.99 -12.79 -0.92
N ARG A 132 -5.14 -13.66 -0.38
CA ARG A 132 -4.04 -14.27 -1.13
C ARG A 132 -4.59 -15.22 -2.20
N GLN A 133 -4.07 -15.15 -3.41
CA GLN A 133 -4.27 -16.19 -4.42
C GLN A 133 -3.04 -17.09 -4.54
N TYR A 134 -3.32 -18.37 -4.81
CA TYR A 134 -2.35 -19.45 -4.97
C TYR A 134 -2.23 -19.85 -6.43
#